data_AF-A0A662G5A3-F1
#
_entry.id   AF-A0A662G5A3-F1
#
_cell.length_a   1.000
_cell.length_b   1.000
_cell.length_c   1.000
_cell.angle_alpha   90.00
_cell.angle_beta   90.00
_cell.angle_gamma   90.00
#
_symmetry.space_group_name_H-M   'P 1'
#
loop_
_entity.id
_entity.type
_entity.pdbx_description
1 polymer ?
#
loop_
_entity_poly.entity_id
_entity_poly.type
_entity_poly.pdbx_seq_one_letter_code
_entity_poly.pdbx_strand_id
1 'polypeptide(L)'
;MLSGRRLASCLLLLLLGFLLGLIAAPYLIVRVMEGEAEQWRKRAEECVRELEELRATVEELRAQLEERDARIRELESKLEAGAPTLTVIVLPNRLYYSTIRRFIERANHSVYVAVYAVKYDPKEHDDPVNILLEKLVEAHERGLDVKVLVDDVTYESYRDTIEFLKSNGVPVKLDPEKGVRTHVKMVIV
;
A
#
# COMPACT_ATOMS: atom_id res chain seq x y z
N MET A 1 -80.20 -51.90 -22.15
CA MET A 1 -81.00 -50.74 -21.71
C MET A 1 -80.64 -50.40 -20.27
N LEU A 2 -79.59 -49.60 -20.04
CA LEU A 2 -79.31 -49.04 -18.72
C LEU A 2 -80.31 -47.91 -18.46
N SER A 3 -81.11 -48.06 -17.42
CA SER A 3 -82.17 -47.16 -16.96
C SER A 3 -81.73 -45.69 -16.98
N GLY A 4 -82.54 -44.81 -17.61
CA GLY A 4 -82.28 -43.37 -17.74
C GLY A 4 -82.00 -42.63 -16.41
N ARG A 5 -82.34 -43.23 -15.27
CA ARG A 5 -81.94 -42.74 -13.94
C ARG A 5 -80.42 -42.77 -13.72
N ARG A 6 -79.71 -43.78 -14.24
CA ARG A 6 -78.23 -43.88 -14.10
C ARG A 6 -77.50 -42.85 -14.95
N LEU A 7 -77.99 -42.59 -16.17
CA LEU A 7 -77.43 -41.55 -17.06
C LEU A 7 -77.62 -40.14 -16.47
N ALA A 8 -78.80 -39.84 -15.94
CA ALA A 8 -79.08 -38.57 -15.28
C ALA A 8 -78.19 -38.37 -14.03
N SER A 9 -77.97 -39.41 -13.22
CA SER A 9 -77.05 -39.36 -12.09
C SER A 9 -75.59 -39.13 -12.50
N CYS A 10 -75.12 -39.74 -13.59
CA CYS A 10 -73.77 -39.48 -14.13
C CYS A 10 -73.62 -38.05 -14.64
N LEU A 11 -74.62 -37.51 -15.35
CA LEU A 11 -74.61 -36.13 -15.83
C LEU A 11 -74.63 -35.13 -14.67
N LEU A 12 -75.42 -35.42 -13.62
CA LEU A 12 -75.47 -34.62 -12.40
C LEU A 12 -74.12 -34.60 -11.68
N LEU A 13 -73.43 -35.75 -11.57
CA LEU A 13 -72.11 -35.84 -10.95
C LEU A 13 -71.05 -35.09 -11.76
N LEU A 14 -71.11 -35.14 -13.09
CA LEU A 14 -70.22 -34.37 -13.97
C LEU A 14 -70.45 -32.85 -13.84
N LEU A 15 -71.72 -32.42 -13.81
CA LEU A 15 -72.07 -31.02 -13.61
C LEU A 15 -71.66 -30.54 -12.22
N LEU A 16 -71.84 -31.36 -11.18
CA LEU A 16 -71.43 -31.05 -9.81
C LEU A 16 -69.90 -30.94 -9.70
N GLY A 17 -69.16 -31.86 -10.32
CA GLY A 17 -67.70 -31.83 -10.37
C GLY A 17 -67.16 -30.62 -11.14
N PHE A 18 -67.81 -30.25 -12.24
CA PHE A 18 -67.46 -29.04 -13.00
C PHE A 18 -67.76 -27.77 -12.21
N LEU A 19 -68.91 -27.68 -11.55
CA LEU A 19 -69.25 -26.55 -10.68
C LEU A 19 -68.26 -26.42 -9.51
N LEU A 20 -67.90 -27.54 -8.88
CA LEU A 20 -66.88 -27.58 -7.82
C LEU A 20 -65.51 -27.15 -8.34
N GLY A 21 -65.13 -27.58 -9.55
CA GLY A 21 -63.89 -27.16 -10.20
C GLY A 21 -63.84 -25.66 -10.50
N LEU A 22 -64.96 -25.08 -10.98
CA LEU A 22 -65.07 -23.64 -11.24
C LEU A 22 -64.95 -22.78 -9.98
N ILE A 23 -65.28 -23.32 -8.81
CA ILE A 23 -65.16 -22.62 -7.52
C ILE A 23 -63.78 -22.87 -6.89
N ALA A 24 -63.28 -24.10 -6.92
CA ALA A 24 -62.04 -24.49 -6.26
C ALA A 24 -60.77 -23.98 -6.99
N ALA A 25 -60.79 -23.94 -8.33
CA ALA A 25 -59.66 -23.48 -9.14
C ALA A 25 -59.28 -22.00 -8.87
N PRO A 26 -60.20 -21.01 -8.95
CA PRO A 26 -59.86 -19.62 -8.64
C PRO A 26 -59.46 -19.45 -7.17
N TYR A 27 -60.07 -20.20 -6.24
CA TYR A 27 -59.67 -20.18 -4.83
C TYR A 27 -58.21 -20.65 -4.62
N LEU A 28 -57.80 -21.73 -5.30
CA LEU A 28 -56.43 -22.23 -5.25
C LEU A 28 -55.44 -21.24 -5.86
N ILE A 29 -55.79 -20.61 -6.99
CA ILE A 29 -54.96 -19.60 -7.65
C ILE A 29 -54.75 -18.39 -6.74
N VAL A 30 -55.81 -17.88 -6.11
CA VAL A 30 -55.71 -16.77 -5.15
C VAL A 30 -54.79 -17.14 -3.98
N ARG A 31 -54.91 -18.35 -3.43
CA ARG A 31 -54.05 -18.83 -2.33
C ARG A 31 -52.57 -18.94 -2.71
N VAL A 32 -52.28 -19.38 -3.94
CA VAL A 32 -50.90 -19.45 -4.46
C VAL A 32 -50.35 -18.02 -4.66
N MET A 33 -51.13 -17.13 -5.26
CA MET A 33 -50.74 -15.72 -5.45
C MET A 33 -50.55 -14.98 -4.13
N GLU A 34 -51.38 -15.25 -3.11
CA GLU A 34 -51.21 -14.73 -1.76
C GLU A 34 -49.89 -15.18 -1.14
N GLY A 35 -49.53 -16.46 -1.30
CA GLY A 35 -48.26 -17.01 -0.81
C GLY A 35 -47.04 -16.39 -1.49
N GLU A 36 -47.07 -16.24 -2.82
CA GLU A 36 -46.02 -15.55 -3.55
C GLU A 36 -45.93 -14.07 -3.15
N ALA A 37 -47.06 -13.37 -3.04
CA ALA A 37 -47.10 -11.98 -2.61
C ALA A 37 -46.54 -11.80 -1.18
N GLU A 38 -46.83 -12.72 -0.26
CA GLU A 38 -46.26 -12.70 1.09
C GLU A 38 -44.74 -12.92 1.07
N GLN A 39 -44.25 -13.84 0.22
CA GLN A 39 -42.82 -14.06 0.05
C GLN A 39 -42.11 -12.82 -0.53
N TRP A 40 -42.70 -12.18 -1.53
CA TRP A 40 -42.18 -10.93 -2.10
C TRP A 40 -42.20 -9.78 -1.09
N ARG A 41 -43.21 -9.70 -0.22
CA ARG A 41 -43.24 -8.73 0.88
C ARG A 41 -42.09 -8.93 1.86
N LYS A 42 -41.84 -10.17 2.31
CA LYS A 42 -40.72 -10.48 3.20
C LYS A 42 -39.37 -10.10 2.58
N ARG A 43 -39.16 -10.43 1.30
CA ARG A 43 -37.95 -10.03 0.57
C ARG A 43 -37.81 -8.51 0.42
N ALA A 44 -38.92 -7.80 0.20
CA ALA A 44 -38.91 -6.35 0.13
C ALA A 44 -38.55 -5.73 1.49
N GLU A 45 -39.09 -6.26 2.59
CA GLU A 45 -38.76 -5.84 3.96
C GLU A 45 -37.28 -6.11 4.30
N GLU A 46 -36.76 -7.29 3.94
CA GLU A 46 -35.34 -7.63 4.10
C GLU A 46 -34.44 -6.68 3.31
N CYS A 47 -34.77 -6.42 2.04
CA CYS A 47 -34.02 -5.51 1.18
C CYS A 47 -34.03 -4.06 1.71
N VAL A 48 -35.17 -3.59 2.23
CA VAL A 48 -35.27 -2.27 2.87
C VAL A 48 -34.36 -2.21 4.10
N ARG A 49 -34.35 -3.25 4.94
CA ARG A 49 -33.47 -3.32 6.11
C ARG A 49 -31.99 -3.29 5.71
N GLU A 50 -31.60 -4.05 4.69
CA GLU A 50 -30.22 -4.01 4.17
C GLU A 50 -29.83 -2.63 3.63
N LEU A 51 -30.74 -1.94 2.95
CA LEU A 51 -30.51 -0.57 2.48
C LEU A 51 -30.34 0.43 3.64
N GLU A 52 -31.10 0.27 4.73
CA GLU A 52 -30.95 1.09 5.93
C GLU A 52 -29.60 0.85 6.63
N GLU A 53 -29.18 -0.41 6.78
CA GLU A 53 -27.87 -0.77 7.35
C GLU A 53 -26.70 -0.27 6.49
N LEU A 54 -26.79 -0.44 5.16
CA LEU A 54 -25.76 0.03 4.24
C LEU A 54 -25.68 1.56 4.25
N ARG A 55 -26.82 2.25 4.31
CA ARG A 55 -26.86 3.71 4.42
C ARG A 55 -26.20 4.19 5.71
N ALA A 56 -26.48 3.54 6.84
CA ALA A 56 -25.82 3.86 8.11
C ALA A 56 -24.30 3.66 8.03
N THR A 57 -23.86 2.58 7.36
CA THR A 57 -22.44 2.29 7.15
C THR A 57 -21.76 3.35 6.27
N VAL A 58 -22.42 3.82 5.22
CA VAL A 58 -21.89 4.87 4.34
C VAL A 58 -21.74 6.20 5.10
N GLU A 59 -22.70 6.57 5.93
CA GLU A 59 -22.62 7.79 6.74
C GLU A 59 -21.47 7.71 7.77
N GLU A 60 -21.30 6.56 8.43
CA GLU A 60 -20.18 6.33 9.35
C GLU A 60 -18.82 6.43 8.64
N LEU A 61 -18.67 5.78 7.48
CA LEU A 61 -17.43 5.85 6.71
C LEU A 61 -17.11 7.26 6.22
N ARG A 62 -18.13 8.03 5.84
CA ARG A 62 -17.96 9.45 5.49
C ARG A 62 -17.46 10.28 6.67
N ALA A 63 -18.05 10.11 7.85
CA ALA A 63 -17.60 10.77 9.06
C ALA A 63 -16.13 10.44 9.39
N GLN A 64 -15.75 9.16 9.26
CA GLN A 64 -14.37 8.73 9.46
C GLN A 64 -13.39 9.30 8.42
N LEU A 65 -13.81 9.48 7.17
CA LEU A 65 -13.00 10.13 6.15
C LEU A 65 -12.79 11.60 6.47
N GLU A 66 -13.85 12.32 6.87
CA GLU A 66 -13.74 13.73 7.27
C GLU A 66 -12.80 13.94 8.47
N GLU A 67 -12.88 13.05 9.48
CA GLU A 67 -11.97 13.07 10.62
C GLU A 67 -10.51 12.84 10.20
N ARG A 68 -10.27 11.82 9.35
CA ARG A 68 -8.92 11.51 8.84
C ARG A 68 -8.36 12.65 8.01
N ASP A 69 -9.16 13.27 7.15
CA ASP A 69 -8.75 14.41 6.34
C ASP A 69 -8.43 15.63 7.22
N ALA A 70 -9.20 15.86 8.28
CA ALA A 70 -8.89 16.91 9.25
C ALA A 70 -7.55 16.63 9.96
N ARG A 71 -7.28 15.36 10.32
CA ARG A 71 -6.03 14.97 10.94
C ARG A 71 -4.83 15.11 10.01
N ILE A 72 -4.99 14.76 8.73
CA ILE A 72 -3.96 14.96 7.70
C ILE A 72 -3.63 16.45 7.59
N ARG A 73 -4.64 17.31 7.43
CA ARG A 73 -4.43 18.77 7.36
C ARG A 73 -3.73 19.33 8.60
N GLU A 74 -4.07 18.83 9.79
CA GLU A 74 -3.40 19.23 11.04
C GLU A 74 -1.92 18.81 11.05
N LEU A 75 -1.62 17.58 10.63
CA LEU A 75 -0.25 17.06 10.56
C LEU A 75 0.57 17.79 9.50
N GLU A 76 -0.01 18.05 8.33
CA GLU A 76 0.59 18.88 7.27
C GLU A 76 0.88 20.28 7.79
N SER A 77 -0.08 20.92 8.47
CA SER A 77 0.14 22.23 9.08
C SER A 77 1.23 22.22 10.15
N LYS A 78 1.31 21.17 10.99
CA LYS A 78 2.41 21.02 11.97
C LYS A 78 3.76 20.80 11.30
N LEU A 79 3.78 20.11 10.16
CA LEU A 79 4.97 19.89 9.36
C LEU A 79 5.42 21.19 8.67
N GLU A 80 4.50 21.97 8.11
CA GLU A 80 4.77 23.26 7.47
C GLU A 80 5.13 24.37 8.48
N ALA A 81 4.45 24.41 9.62
CA ALA A 81 4.79 25.30 10.74
C ALA A 81 6.14 24.92 11.36
N GLY A 82 6.54 23.66 11.23
CA GLY A 82 7.90 23.17 11.42
C GLY A 82 8.75 23.37 10.16
N ALA A 83 8.68 24.57 9.54
CA ALA A 83 9.55 25.02 8.44
C ALA A 83 10.95 24.42 8.63
N PRO A 84 11.57 23.84 7.59
CA PRO A 84 12.67 22.87 7.74
C PRO A 84 13.67 23.41 8.75
N THR A 85 13.57 22.89 9.97
CA THR A 85 14.36 23.41 11.09
C THR A 85 15.78 23.02 10.75
N LEU A 86 16.57 23.99 10.28
CA LEU A 86 18.00 23.79 10.05
C LEU A 86 18.60 23.44 11.41
N THR A 87 18.74 22.14 11.63
CA THR A 87 19.19 21.58 12.89
C THR A 87 20.65 21.25 12.70
N VAL A 88 21.52 22.12 13.20
CA VAL A 88 22.96 21.91 13.17
C VAL A 88 23.35 21.17 14.45
N ILE A 89 23.78 19.92 14.31
CA ILE A 89 24.26 19.10 15.44
C ILE A 89 25.75 18.87 15.26
N VAL A 90 26.53 19.21 16.28
CA VAL A 90 27.95 18.86 16.34
C VAL A 90 28.08 17.40 16.76
N LEU A 91 28.68 16.58 15.89
CA LEU A 91 28.93 15.16 16.16
C LEU A 91 30.35 14.96 16.69
N PRO A 92 30.52 14.40 17.91
CA PRO A 92 31.82 13.92 18.38
C PRO A 92 32.32 12.77 17.48
N ASN A 93 33.64 12.64 17.31
CA ASN A 93 34.25 11.62 16.45
C ASN A 93 33.71 10.20 16.69
N ARG A 94 33.49 9.80 17.95
CA ARG A 94 32.96 8.48 18.32
C ARG A 94 31.55 8.17 17.78
N LEU A 95 30.78 9.22 17.44
CA LEU A 95 29.41 9.08 16.92
C LEU A 95 29.35 9.23 15.40
N TYR A 96 30.42 9.70 14.76
CA TYR A 96 30.43 10.00 13.32
C TYR A 96 30.11 8.75 12.49
N TYR A 97 30.83 7.66 12.73
CA TYR A 97 30.65 6.38 12.03
C TYR A 97 29.23 5.82 12.20
N SER A 98 28.77 5.67 13.44
CA SER A 98 27.45 5.07 13.71
C SER A 98 26.30 5.94 13.18
N THR A 99 26.46 7.26 13.15
CA THR A 99 25.46 8.18 12.61
C THR A 99 25.35 8.07 11.09
N ILE A 100 26.49 8.10 10.37
CA ILE A 100 26.49 7.97 8.91
C ILE A 100 25.96 6.61 8.48
N ARG A 101 26.42 5.54 9.13
CA ARG A 101 25.93 4.18 8.87
C ARG A 101 24.41 4.12 8.98
N ARG A 102 23.85 4.63 10.09
CA ARG A 102 22.39 4.66 10.32
C ARG A 102 21.65 5.48 9.27
N PHE A 103 22.22 6.60 8.80
CA PHE A 103 21.58 7.40 7.76
C PHE A 103 21.55 6.68 6.42
N ILE A 104 22.66 6.05 5.99
CA ILE A 104 22.72 5.27 4.75
C ILE A 104 21.76 4.06 4.80
N GLU A 105 21.69 3.36 5.94
CA GLU A 105 20.79 2.22 6.14
C GLU A 105 19.31 2.61 6.03
N ARG A 106 18.96 3.84 6.40
CA ARG A 106 17.57 4.35 6.42
C ARG A 106 17.22 5.23 5.22
N ALA A 107 18.15 5.43 4.30
CA ALA A 107 17.95 6.22 3.10
C ALA A 107 16.85 5.59 2.22
N ASN A 108 15.99 6.43 1.63
CA ASN A 108 14.89 5.99 0.77
C ASN A 108 14.98 6.47 -0.68
N HIS A 109 15.84 7.46 -0.98
CA HIS A 109 15.90 8.10 -2.30
C HIS A 109 17.30 8.18 -2.88
N SER A 110 18.26 8.75 -2.15
CA SER A 110 19.62 8.99 -2.66
C SER A 110 20.66 8.89 -1.56
N VAL A 111 21.91 8.64 -1.96
CA VAL A 111 23.09 8.82 -1.11
C VAL A 111 24.22 9.41 -1.95
N TYR A 112 24.64 10.63 -1.65
CA TYR A 112 25.74 11.28 -2.34
C TYR A 112 26.93 11.48 -1.39
N VAL A 113 28.10 11.03 -1.84
CA VAL A 113 29.34 11.12 -1.05
C VAL A 113 30.35 11.98 -1.81
N ALA A 114 30.94 12.95 -1.12
CA ALA A 114 32.08 13.71 -1.60
C ALA A 114 33.18 13.66 -0.55
N VAL A 115 34.31 13.02 -0.86
CA VAL A 115 35.34 12.72 0.13
C VAL A 115 36.75 12.89 -0.43
N TYR A 116 37.60 13.55 0.35
CA TYR A 116 39.01 13.75 0.06
C TYR A 116 39.81 12.44 -0.03
N ALA A 117 39.63 11.56 0.95
CA ALA A 117 40.34 10.30 1.02
C ALA A 117 39.44 9.25 1.66
N VAL A 118 39.34 8.13 1.00
CA VAL A 118 38.64 6.92 1.42
C VAL A 118 39.47 5.72 0.99
N LYS A 119 39.63 4.75 1.90
CA LYS A 119 40.41 3.54 1.71
C LYS A 119 39.51 2.34 1.92
N TYR A 120 39.56 1.42 0.96
CA TYR A 120 39.03 0.06 1.07
C TYR A 120 40.21 -0.84 1.40
N ASP A 121 40.08 -1.69 2.40
CA ASP A 121 41.10 -2.67 2.74
C ASP A 121 40.51 -4.09 2.75
N PRO A 122 40.70 -4.89 1.70
CA PRO A 122 40.08 -6.22 1.60
C PRO A 122 40.54 -7.20 2.69
N LYS A 123 41.55 -6.86 3.49
CA LYS A 123 42.05 -7.70 4.59
C LYS A 123 41.39 -7.38 5.94
N GLU A 124 40.64 -6.28 6.05
CA GLU A 124 40.05 -5.79 7.29
C GLU A 124 38.53 -5.66 7.17
N HIS A 125 37.82 -6.80 7.08
CA HIS A 125 36.36 -6.81 6.88
C HIS A 125 35.57 -6.03 7.95
N ASP A 126 36.06 -6.01 9.19
CA ASP A 126 35.41 -5.27 10.30
C ASP A 126 35.79 -3.78 10.36
N ASP A 127 36.60 -3.28 9.41
CA ASP A 127 36.98 -1.86 9.36
C ASP A 127 35.74 -0.97 9.12
N PRO A 128 35.55 0.10 9.91
CA PRO A 128 34.42 1.01 9.75
C PRO A 128 34.25 1.59 8.34
N VAL A 129 35.33 1.85 7.61
CA VAL A 129 35.26 2.39 6.23
C VAL A 129 34.78 1.32 5.27
N ASN A 130 35.28 0.08 5.38
CA ASN A 130 34.79 -1.05 4.60
C ASN A 130 33.28 -1.25 4.79
N ILE A 131 32.82 -1.27 6.04
CA ILE A 131 31.39 -1.40 6.34
C ILE A 131 30.58 -0.26 5.71
N LEU A 132 31.07 0.98 5.75
CA LEU A 132 30.39 2.10 5.08
C LEU A 132 30.34 1.94 3.56
N LEU A 133 31.41 1.45 2.94
CA LEU A 133 31.45 1.18 1.49
C LEU A 133 30.47 0.07 1.10
N GLU A 134 30.37 -0.99 1.89
CA GLU A 134 29.35 -2.04 1.72
C GLU A 134 27.94 -1.49 1.87
N LYS A 135 27.68 -0.57 2.81
CA LYS A 135 26.38 0.10 2.94
C LYS A 135 26.02 0.97 1.74
N LEU A 136 26.99 1.55 1.04
CA LEU A 136 26.74 2.24 -0.23
C LEU A 136 26.34 1.26 -1.34
N VAL A 137 26.99 0.08 -1.40
CA VAL A 137 26.64 -0.99 -2.32
C VAL A 137 25.22 -1.49 -2.03
N GLU A 138 24.90 -1.83 -0.79
CA GLU A 138 23.55 -2.25 -0.40
C GLU A 138 22.49 -1.18 -0.73
N ALA A 139 22.81 0.10 -0.56
CA ALA A 139 21.90 1.19 -0.93
C ALA A 139 21.65 1.24 -2.44
N HIS A 140 22.70 1.06 -3.24
CA HIS A 140 22.60 0.98 -4.69
C HIS A 140 21.78 -0.24 -5.15
N GLU A 141 22.00 -1.40 -4.54
CA GLU A 141 21.24 -2.63 -4.81
C GLU A 141 19.75 -2.50 -4.45
N ARG A 142 19.42 -1.71 -3.43
CA ARG A 142 18.03 -1.33 -3.12
C ARG A 142 17.40 -0.38 -4.15
N GLY A 143 18.16 0.11 -5.13
CA GLY A 143 17.69 0.99 -6.20
C GLY A 143 17.79 2.48 -5.91
N LEU A 144 18.53 2.90 -4.88
CA LEU A 144 18.75 4.31 -4.59
C LEU A 144 19.72 4.97 -5.59
N ASP A 145 19.59 6.27 -5.80
CA ASP A 145 20.57 7.06 -6.54
C ASP A 145 21.82 7.30 -5.68
N VAL A 146 22.80 6.40 -5.83
CA VAL A 146 24.08 6.47 -5.11
C VAL A 146 25.16 7.02 -6.04
N LYS A 147 25.86 8.08 -5.62
CA LYS A 147 26.98 8.67 -6.38
C LYS A 147 28.13 9.04 -5.47
N VAL A 148 29.36 8.73 -5.91
CA VAL A 148 30.57 9.01 -5.13
C VAL A 148 31.50 9.91 -5.93
N LEU A 149 31.93 11.01 -5.31
CA LEU A 149 32.98 11.91 -5.78
C LEU A 149 34.22 11.76 -4.89
N VAL A 150 35.36 11.48 -5.49
CA VAL A 150 36.65 11.32 -4.79
C VAL A 150 37.70 12.27 -5.35
N ASP A 151 38.67 12.64 -4.52
CA ASP A 151 39.84 13.43 -4.90
C ASP A 151 41.00 12.53 -5.40
N ASP A 152 42.03 13.14 -5.98
CA ASP A 152 43.24 12.49 -6.50
C ASP A 152 43.91 11.59 -5.45
N VAL A 153 43.82 11.93 -4.16
CA VAL A 153 44.41 11.11 -3.09
C VAL A 153 43.85 9.69 -3.04
N THR A 154 42.53 9.53 -3.19
CA THR A 154 41.94 8.18 -3.29
C THR A 154 42.38 7.48 -4.57
N TYR A 155 42.44 8.19 -5.70
CA TYR A 155 42.86 7.59 -6.96
C TYR A 155 44.33 7.13 -6.98
N GLU A 156 45.22 7.90 -6.35
CA GLU A 156 46.66 7.66 -6.29
C GLU A 156 47.02 6.61 -5.25
N SER A 157 46.40 6.65 -4.07
CA SER A 157 46.81 5.82 -2.92
C SER A 157 45.88 4.65 -2.62
N TYR A 158 44.61 4.73 -3.04
CA TYR A 158 43.54 3.78 -2.64
C TYR A 158 42.66 3.39 -3.84
N ARG A 159 43.29 3.09 -4.98
CA ARG A 159 42.59 2.77 -6.23
C ARG A 159 41.60 1.62 -6.08
N ASP A 160 41.91 0.65 -5.24
CA ASP A 160 41.05 -0.49 -4.90
C ASP A 160 39.65 -0.03 -4.41
N THR A 161 39.53 1.13 -3.77
CA THR A 161 38.23 1.69 -3.38
C THR A 161 37.36 2.05 -4.58
N ILE A 162 37.97 2.65 -5.61
CA ILE A 162 37.26 3.01 -6.85
C ILE A 162 36.84 1.74 -7.59
N GLU A 163 37.73 0.75 -7.64
CA GLU A 163 37.47 -0.54 -8.29
C GLU A 163 36.37 -1.33 -7.56
N PHE A 164 36.42 -1.38 -6.22
CA PHE A 164 35.38 -2.02 -5.40
C PHE A 164 34.00 -1.41 -5.67
N LEU A 165 33.86 -0.09 -5.62
CA LEU A 165 32.58 0.57 -5.84
C LEU A 165 32.07 0.38 -7.27
N LYS A 166 32.95 0.56 -8.28
CA LYS A 166 32.56 0.40 -9.69
C LYS A 166 32.20 -1.04 -10.04
N SER A 167 32.90 -2.04 -9.50
CA SER A 167 32.60 -3.45 -9.75
C SER A 167 31.26 -3.88 -9.13
N ASN A 168 30.81 -3.20 -8.08
CA ASN A 168 29.48 -3.35 -7.48
C ASN A 168 28.42 -2.39 -8.05
N GLY A 169 28.68 -1.78 -9.21
CA GLY A 169 27.71 -0.94 -9.92
C GLY A 169 27.58 0.51 -9.42
N VAL A 170 28.24 0.89 -8.33
CA VAL A 170 28.17 2.25 -7.77
C VAL A 170 28.97 3.23 -8.65
N PRO A 171 28.33 4.28 -9.21
CA PRO A 171 29.02 5.31 -9.98
C PRO A 171 30.03 6.11 -9.12
N VAL A 172 31.29 6.10 -9.54
CA VAL A 172 32.37 6.90 -8.94
C VAL A 172 32.96 7.86 -9.96
N LYS A 173 33.02 9.15 -9.61
CA LYS A 173 33.75 10.19 -10.34
C LYS A 173 34.97 10.63 -9.53
N LEU A 174 36.09 10.77 -10.23
CA LEU A 174 37.23 11.52 -9.75
C LEU A 174 36.94 13.00 -9.99
N ASP A 175 37.33 13.86 -9.06
CA ASP A 175 37.42 15.31 -9.24
C ASP A 175 38.89 15.66 -9.54
N PRO A 176 39.30 15.70 -10.82
CA PRO A 176 40.71 15.82 -11.17
C PRO A 176 41.08 17.29 -11.33
N GLU A 177 41.92 17.84 -10.46
CA GLU A 177 42.46 19.18 -10.68
C GLU A 177 43.95 19.33 -10.39
N LYS A 178 44.64 19.92 -11.38
CA LYS A 178 46.01 20.40 -11.24
C LYS A 178 46.03 21.66 -10.38
N GLY A 179 46.00 21.49 -9.07
CA GLY A 179 46.40 22.53 -8.11
C GLY A 179 45.39 22.89 -7.02
N VAL A 180 44.17 22.36 -7.06
CA VAL A 180 43.16 22.55 -6.00
C VAL A 180 42.64 21.18 -5.57
N ARG A 181 42.61 20.94 -4.26
CA ARG A 181 42.14 19.69 -3.67
C ARG A 181 40.72 19.85 -3.14
N THR A 182 39.83 18.95 -3.51
CA THR A 182 38.50 18.78 -2.93
C THR A 182 38.64 18.07 -1.59
N HIS A 183 39.08 18.83 -0.58
CA HIS A 183 39.34 18.35 0.78
C HIS A 183 38.06 18.15 1.62
N VAL A 184 36.95 17.80 0.97
CA VAL A 184 35.61 17.66 1.59
C VAL A 184 35.51 16.32 2.33
N LYS A 185 34.66 16.26 3.36
CA LYS A 185 34.16 15.01 3.96
C LYS A 185 32.66 15.17 4.17
N MET A 186 31.87 14.81 3.16
CA MET A 186 30.45 15.10 3.12
C MET A 186 29.66 13.90 2.62
N VAL A 187 28.53 13.67 3.28
CA VAL A 187 27.52 12.68 2.89
C VAL A 187 26.16 13.40 2.91
N ILE A 188 25.41 13.25 1.83
CA ILE A 188 24.04 13.75 1.68
C ILE A 188 23.15 12.53 1.51
N VAL A 189 22.11 12.42 2.33
CA VAL A 189 21.16 11.30 2.36
C VAL A 189 19.76 11.84 2.14
#